data_AF-A0A9D9AD49-F1
#
_entry.id   AF-A0A9D9AD49-F1
#
_cell.length_a   1.000
_cell.length_b   1.000
_cell.length_c   1.000
_cell.angle_alpha   90.00
_cell.angle_beta   90.00
_cell.angle_gamma   90.00
#
_symmetry.space_group_name_H-M   'P 1'
#
loop_
_entity.id
_entity.type
_entity.pdbx_description
1 polymer ?
#
loop_
_entity_poly.entity_id
_entity_poly.type
_entity_poly.pdbx_seq_one_letter_code
_entity_poly.pdbx_strand_id
1 'polypeptide(L)' 'MPEGCVVGVLTGEGATCQAMRDGKDRLYSFYADMTGYRLGETVCVCGSEAQMSFCQQGTVIEVTHLDRTCPGTTE' A
#
# COMPACT_ATOMS: atom_id res chain seq x y z
N MET A 1 10.13 -8.78 -7.73
CA MET A 1 9.49 -7.67 -6.99
C MET A 1 10.60 -6.92 -6.28
N PRO A 2 10.68 -5.59 -6.40
CA PRO A 2 11.72 -4.82 -5.72
C PRO A 2 11.59 -4.98 -4.20
N GLU A 3 12.72 -4.94 -3.50
CA GLU A 3 12.71 -4.87 -2.04
C GLU A 3 11.96 -3.60 -1.59
N GLY A 4 11.09 -3.72 -0.59
CA GLY A 4 10.28 -2.60 -0.09
C GLY A 4 9.02 -2.27 -0.89
N CYS A 5 8.69 -3.02 -1.96
CA CYS A 5 7.41 -2.87 -2.67
C CYS A 5 6.44 -3.99 -2.29
N VAL A 6 5.17 -3.64 -2.08
CA VAL A 6 4.07 -4.56 -1.82
C VAL A 6 2.98 -4.31 -2.85
N VAL A 7 2.49 -5.37 -3.48
CA VAL A 7 1.29 -5.32 -4.33
C VAL A 7 0.10 -5.79 -3.53
N GLY A 8 -1.00 -5.05 -3.62
CA GLY A 8 -2.24 -5.42 -2.95
C GLY A 8 -3.45 -4.72 -3.54
N VAL A 9 -4.61 -5.16 -3.09
CA VAL A 9 -5.91 -4.61 -3.49
C VAL A 9 -6.35 -3.59 -2.46
N LEU A 10 -6.69 -2.38 -2.91
CA LEU A 10 -7.22 -1.32 -2.06
C LEU A 10 -8.52 -1.76 -1.40
N THR A 11 -8.62 -1.60 -0.08
CA THR A 11 -9.81 -1.97 0.69
C THR A 11 -10.32 -0.80 1.53
N GLY A 12 -11.60 -0.85 1.87
CA GLY A 12 -12.25 0.13 2.75
C GLY A 12 -12.05 -0.18 4.23
N GLU A 13 -11.10 -1.04 4.60
CA GLU A 13 -10.87 -1.47 5.99
C GLU A 13 -10.04 -0.47 6.80
N GLY A 14 -9.46 0.52 6.12
CA GLY A 14 -8.68 1.59 6.73
C GLY A 14 -9.55 2.47 7.61
N ALA A 15 -9.19 2.60 8.90
CA ALA A 15 -9.90 3.46 9.84
C ALA A 15 -9.47 4.93 9.69
N THR A 16 -8.16 5.17 9.75
CA THR A 16 -7.57 6.52 9.69
C THR A 16 -6.89 6.79 8.35
N CYS A 17 -6.25 5.76 7.80
CA CYS A 17 -5.44 5.82 6.58
C CYS A 17 -6.01 4.89 5.51
N GLN A 18 -5.48 4.99 4.30
CA GLN A 18 -5.81 4.02 3.26
C GLN A 18 -5.31 2.64 3.64
N ALA A 19 -6.02 1.62 3.18
CA ALA A 19 -5.67 0.24 3.44
C ALA A 19 -5.65 -0.60 2.16
N MET A 20 -4.83 -1.63 2.17
CA MET A 20 -4.81 -2.65 1.13
C MET A 20 -4.51 -4.03 1.69
N ARG A 21 -4.92 -5.07 0.97
CA ARG A 21 -4.56 -6.45 1.27
C ARG A 21 -3.65 -7.04 0.21
N ASP A 22 -2.57 -7.65 0.63
CA ASP A 22 -1.71 -8.41 -0.28
C ASP A 22 -2.34 -9.78 -0.63
N GLY A 23 -1.73 -10.51 -1.57
CA GLY A 23 -2.18 -11.84 -1.97
C GLY A 23 -2.10 -12.92 -0.88
N LYS A 24 -1.61 -12.58 0.33
CA LYS A 24 -1.59 -13.44 1.52
C LYS A 24 -2.57 -12.97 2.59
N ASP A 25 -3.50 -12.10 2.21
CA ASP A 25 -4.51 -11.51 3.10
C ASP A 25 -3.90 -10.62 4.20
N ARG A 26 -2.65 -10.16 4.09
CA ARG A 26 -2.07 -9.26 5.08
C ARG A 26 -2.56 -7.84 4.86
N LEU A 27 -3.03 -7.21 5.95
CA LEU A 27 -3.50 -5.82 5.93
C LEU A 27 -2.32 -4.86 6.05
N TYR A 28 -2.26 -3.96 5.07
CA TYR A 28 -1.35 -2.83 5.06
C TYR A 28 -2.12 -1.54 5.17
N SER A 29 -1.54 -0.56 5.86
CA SER A 29 -2.07 0.79 5.91
C SER A 29 -1.01 1.80 5.54
N PHE A 30 -1.41 2.85 4.85
CA PHE A 30 -0.48 3.85 4.33
C PHE A 30 -1.19 5.16 4.04
N TYR A 31 -0.41 6.23 3.89
CA TYR A 31 -0.91 7.54 3.54
C TYR A 31 -0.28 8.00 2.22
N ALA A 32 -1.11 8.27 1.22
CA ALA A 32 -0.68 8.76 -0.09
C ALA A 32 -1.81 9.53 -0.79
N ASP A 33 -1.49 10.24 -1.87
CA ASP A 33 -2.51 10.83 -2.74
C ASP A 33 -3.24 9.72 -3.51
N MET A 34 -4.55 9.65 -3.30
CA MET A 34 -5.45 8.64 -3.87
C MET A 34 -6.25 9.15 -5.05
N THR A 35 -5.94 10.35 -5.55
CA THR A 35 -6.63 10.93 -6.69
C THR A 35 -6.57 9.99 -7.89
N GLY A 36 -7.73 9.48 -8.32
CA GLY A 36 -7.83 8.55 -9.45
C GLY A 36 -7.72 7.06 -9.11
N TYR A 37 -7.62 6.72 -7.82
CA TYR A 37 -7.68 5.33 -7.32
C TYR A 37 -9.05 5.02 -6.69
N ARG A 38 -9.43 3.75 -6.72
CA ARG A 38 -10.71 3.22 -6.21
C ARG A 38 -10.48 1.96 -5.40
N LEU A 39 -11.38 1.72 -4.45
CA LEU A 39 -11.43 0.47 -3.72
C LEU A 39 -11.63 -0.70 -4.69
N GLY A 40 -10.98 -1.83 -4.41
CA GLY A 40 -10.95 -3.00 -5.29
C GLY A 40 -9.89 -2.93 -6.40
N GLU A 41 -9.20 -1.80 -6.58
CA GLU A 41 -8.08 -1.73 -7.53
C GLU A 41 -6.81 -2.36 -6.94
N THR A 42 -6.04 -3.01 -7.80
CA THR A 42 -4.69 -3.49 -7.46
C THR A 42 -3.70 -2.34 -7.63
N VAL A 43 -2.89 -2.12 -6.60
CA VAL A 43 -1.85 -1.10 -6.57
C VAL A 43 -0.54 -1.69 -6.07
N CYS A 44 0.56 -1.09 -6.49
CA CYS A 44 1.89 -1.31 -5.96
C CYS A 44 2.28 -0.13 -5.07
N VAL A 45 2.53 -0.41 -3.79
CA VAL A 45 3.01 0.56 -2.81
C VAL A 45 4.45 0.19 -2.47
N CYS A 46 5.37 1.10 -2.73
CA CYS A 46 6.76 0.97 -2.31
C CYS A 46 7.06 1.94 -1.19
N GLY A 47 7.90 1.48 -0.26
CA GLY A 47 8.21 2.24 0.94
C GLY A 47 8.98 1.40 1.95
N SER A 48 9.04 1.94 3.17
CA SER A 48 9.60 1.23 4.32
C SER A 48 8.51 1.00 5.36
N GLU A 49 8.65 -0.06 6.16
CA GLU A 49 7.73 -0.30 7.27
C GLU A 49 7.93 0.77 8.35
N ALA A 50 6.85 1.47 8.69
CA ALA A 50 6.86 2.51 9.71
C ALA A 50 6.44 1.92 11.06
N GLN A 51 7.36 1.94 12.03
CA GLN A 51 7.10 1.44 13.39
C GLN A 51 6.27 2.42 14.24
N MET A 52 6.28 3.72 13.90
CA MET A 52 5.51 4.76 14.59
C MET A 52 4.80 5.63 13.54
N SER A 53 3.49 5.45 13.40
CA SER A 53 2.67 6.24 12.47
C SER A 53 1.27 6.40 13.02
N PHE A 54 0.57 7.47 12.67
CA PHE A 54 -0.81 7.73 13.09
C PHE A 54 -1.82 6.71 12.53
N CYS A 55 -1.45 5.96 11.48
CA CYS A 55 -2.33 4.94 10.89
C CYS A 55 -2.58 3.76 11.84
N GLN A 56 -1.58 3.35 12.64
CA GLN A 56 -1.58 2.24 13.63
C GLN A 56 -2.56 1.07 13.36
N GLN A 57 -2.64 0.62 12.12
CA GLN A 57 -3.54 -0.46 11.70
C GLN A 57 -2.79 -1.38 10.73
N GLY A 58 -2.74 -2.68 11.04
CA GLY A 58 -1.95 -3.63 10.27
C GLY A 58 -0.47 -3.23 10.21
N THR A 59 0.18 -3.56 9.09
CA THR A 59 1.55 -3.12 8.80
C THR A 59 1.51 -1.75 8.13
N VAL A 60 2.12 -0.74 8.77
CA VAL A 60 2.15 0.61 8.22
C VAL A 60 3.31 0.79 7.25
N ILE A 61 3.05 1.31 6.06
CA ILE A 61 4.08 1.63 5.07
C ILE A 61 4.21 3.16 4.97
N GLU A 62 5.42 3.66 5.15
CA GLU A 62 5.79 5.01 4.74
C GLU A 62 6.02 5.01 3.22
N VAL A 63 5.06 5.54 2.48
CA VAL A 63 5.02 5.48 1.02
C VAL A 63 6.07 6.38 0.41
N THR A 64 6.94 5.79 -0.42
CA THR A 64 7.84 6.52 -1.31
C THR A 64 7.35 6.49 -2.76
N HIS A 65 6.54 5.49 -3.12
CA HIS A 65 5.95 5.37 -4.45
C HIS A 65 4.61 4.61 -4.40
N LEU A 66 3.61 5.11 -5.13
CA LEU A 66 2.31 4.47 -5.33
C LEU A 66 1.98 4.51 -6.81
N ASP A 67 1.74 3.35 -7.41
CA ASP A 67 1.29 3.22 -8.79
C ASP A 67 0.44 1.95 -8.98
N ARG A 68 -0.15 1.74 -10.15
CA ARG A 68 -0.82 0.47 -10.50
C ARG A 68 0.19 -0.63 -10.83
N THR A 69 1.43 -0.25 -11.12
CA THR A 69 2.54 -1.14 -11.50
C THR A 69 3.76 -0.90 -10.62
N CYS A 70 4.54 -1.95 -10.32
CA CYS A 70 5.75 -1.75 -9.51
C CYS A 70 6.92 -1.23 -10.36
N PRO A 71 7.69 -0.25 -9.87
CA PRO A 71 8.91 0.20 -10.52
C PRO A 71 9.91 -0.96 -10.60
N GLY A 72 10.46 -1.24 -11.79
CA GLY A 72 11.35 -2.39 -12.01
C GLY A 72 10.64 -3.68 -12.46
N THR A 73 9.35 -3.62 -12.79
CA THR A 73 8.72 -4.60 -13.70
C THR A 73 8.96 -4.14 -15.15
N THR A 74 10.21 -3.89 -15.50
CA THR A 74 10.62 -3.79 -16.90
C THR A 74 10.97 -5.20 -17.33
N GLU A 75 10.22 -5.71 -18.30
CA GLU A 75 10.46 -6.98 -18.99
C GLU A 75 11.89 -7.11 -19.52
#